data_AF-R6C6G4-F1
#
_entry.id   AF-R6C6G4-F1
#
_cell.length_a   1.000
_cell.length_b   1.000
_cell.length_c   1.000
_cell.angle_alpha   90.00
_cell.angle_beta   90.00
_cell.angle_gamma   90.00
#
_symmetry.space_group_name_H-M   'P 1'
#
loop_
_entity.id
_entity.type
_entity.pdbx_description
1 polymer ?
#
loop_
_entity_poly.entity_id
_entity_poly.type
_entity_poly.pdbx_seq_one_letter_code
_entity_poly.pdbx_strand_id
1 'polypeptide(L)'
;MKKQRTFYIDLVLAAICLLTLITGLIIHAAGHGIVQSNVKIWRVTHIVWGVLFLILPTGHIRAHRGWYKSLPERFRQRSKVTVCLSAVYLLTSATGLILILHRENAGTHLGILHYQAGILFGILAIWHLCGRMKILLTMRKNIEKRSQKG
;
A
#
# COMPACT_ATOMS: atom_id res chain seq x y z
N MET A 1 22.57 -3.31 10.16
CA MET A 1 22.17 -3.59 8.75
C MET A 1 20.72 -4.08 8.58
N LYS A 2 20.28 -5.24 9.13
CA LYS A 2 18.90 -5.76 8.88
C LYS A 2 17.76 -4.79 9.26
N LYS A 3 17.81 -4.13 10.42
CA LYS A 3 16.79 -3.17 10.86
C LYS A 3 16.74 -1.87 10.03
N GLN A 4 17.89 -1.39 9.55
CA GLN A 4 17.96 -0.24 8.63
C GLN A 4 17.29 -0.55 7.30
N ARG A 5 17.58 -1.73 6.72
CA ARG A 5 16.99 -2.15 5.45
C ARG A 5 15.47 -2.22 5.52
N THR A 6 14.91 -2.79 6.60
CA THR A 6 13.45 -2.84 6.80
C THR A 6 12.85 -1.44 6.90
N PHE A 7 13.49 -0.53 7.64
CA PHE A 7 13.03 0.87 7.73
C PHE A 7 12.94 1.56 6.36
N TYR A 8 13.96 1.43 5.51
CA TYR A 8 13.94 2.02 4.17
C TYR A 8 12.89 1.37 3.26
N ILE A 9 12.73 0.04 3.31
CA ILE A 9 11.69 -0.67 2.56
C ILE A 9 10.30 -0.15 2.95
N ASP A 10 10.03 -0.01 4.25
CA ASP A 10 8.74 0.46 4.76
C ASP A 10 8.47 1.92 4.34
N LEU A 11 9.50 2.77 4.35
CA LEU A 11 9.40 4.16 3.92
C LEU A 11 9.12 4.29 2.41
N VAL A 12 9.88 3.57 1.58
CA VAL A 12 9.69 3.56 0.12
C VAL A 12 8.30 2.99 -0.20
N LEU A 13 7.88 1.94 0.49
CA LEU A 13 6.58 1.34 0.28
C LEU A 13 5.44 2.30 0.65
N ALA A 14 5.59 3.07 1.73
CA ALA A 14 4.62 4.10 2.10
C ALA A 14 4.54 5.21 1.03
N ALA A 15 5.67 5.64 0.47
CA ALA A 15 5.68 6.65 -0.60
C ALA A 15 4.98 6.14 -1.88
N ILE A 16 5.25 4.90 -2.29
CA ILE A 16 4.61 4.30 -3.47
C ILE A 16 3.13 4.04 -3.24
N CYS A 17 2.74 3.62 -2.02
CA CYS A 17 1.35 3.52 -1.60
C CYS A 17 0.61 4.85 -1.81
N LEU A 18 1.22 5.96 -1.38
CA LEU A 18 0.64 7.29 -1.51
C LEU A 18 0.51 7.73 -2.97
N LEU A 19 1.54 7.52 -3.79
CA LEU A 19 1.51 7.83 -5.22
C LEU A 19 0.44 7.03 -5.96
N THR A 20 0.31 5.73 -5.64
CA THR A 20 -0.72 4.85 -6.23
C THR A 20 -2.12 5.32 -5.83
N LEU A 21 -2.34 5.70 -4.57
CA LEU A 21 -3.61 6.22 -4.10
C LEU A 21 -3.98 7.55 -4.78
N ILE A 22 -3.06 8.51 -4.82
CA ILE A 22 -3.28 9.82 -5.44
C ILE A 22 -3.64 9.67 -6.91
N THR A 23 -2.87 8.87 -7.66
CA THR A 23 -3.13 8.64 -9.08
C THR A 23 -4.48 7.96 -9.32
N GLY A 24 -4.89 7.03 -8.44
CA GLY A 24 -6.22 6.41 -8.49
C GLY A 24 -7.35 7.41 -8.26
N LEU A 25 -7.21 8.29 -7.26
CA LEU A 25 -8.18 9.35 -6.98
C LEU A 25 -8.31 10.33 -8.15
N ILE A 26 -7.21 10.71 -8.81
CA ILE A 26 -7.24 11.60 -9.97
C ILE A 26 -8.01 10.97 -11.13
N ILE A 27 -7.79 9.68 -11.42
CA ILE A 27 -8.52 8.96 -12.49
C ILE A 27 -10.02 8.98 -12.24
N HIS A 28 -10.44 8.68 -11.00
CA HIS A 28 -11.85 8.68 -10.64
C HIS A 28 -12.46 10.08 -10.65
N ALA A 29 -11.77 11.08 -10.12
CA ALA A 29 -12.23 12.47 -10.16
C ALA A 29 -12.39 12.98 -11.60
N ALA A 30 -11.47 12.62 -12.50
CA ALA A 30 -11.57 12.94 -13.92
C ALA A 30 -12.72 12.20 -14.62
N GLY A 31 -13.00 10.96 -14.24
CA GLY A 31 -14.18 10.21 -14.71
C GLY A 31 -15.51 10.86 -14.32
N HIS A 32 -15.55 11.58 -13.20
CA HIS A 32 -16.71 12.38 -12.76
C HIS A 32 -16.70 13.82 -13.29
N GLY A 33 -15.72 14.22 -14.09
CA GLY A 33 -15.58 15.60 -14.59
C GLY A 33 -15.13 16.63 -13.55
N ILE A 34 -14.74 16.19 -12.34
CA ILE A 34 -14.26 17.07 -11.25
C ILE A 34 -12.90 17.68 -11.60
N VAL A 35 -12.06 16.93 -12.32
CA VAL A 35 -10.72 17.36 -12.74
C VAL A 35 -10.59 17.22 -14.25
N GLN A 36 -10.28 18.32 -14.94
CA GLN A 36 -9.85 18.25 -16.34
C GLN A 36 -8.41 17.75 -16.41
N SER A 37 -8.25 16.47 -16.74
CA SER A 37 -6.93 15.86 -16.84
C SER A 37 -6.86 14.81 -17.94
N ASN A 38 -5.66 14.54 -18.42
CA ASN A 38 -5.41 13.48 -19.39
C ASN A 38 -5.55 12.11 -18.71
N VAL A 39 -6.76 11.56 -18.67
CA VAL A 39 -7.07 10.27 -18.01
C VAL A 39 -6.20 9.13 -18.53
N LYS A 40 -5.78 9.18 -19.81
CA LYS A 40 -4.90 8.14 -20.37
C LYS A 40 -3.54 8.13 -19.69
N ILE A 41 -2.92 9.29 -19.48
CA ILE A 41 -1.60 9.34 -18.83
C ILE A 41 -1.69 8.93 -17.36
N TRP A 42 -2.71 9.42 -16.65
CA TRP A 42 -2.93 9.05 -15.25
C TRP A 42 -3.18 7.56 -15.08
N ARG A 43 -3.92 6.93 -16.00
CA ARG A 43 -4.13 5.48 -16.00
C ARG A 43 -2.82 4.70 -16.17
N VAL A 44 -1.97 5.09 -17.11
CA VAL A 44 -0.65 4.46 -17.28
C VAL A 44 0.19 4.64 -16.02
N THR A 45 0.25 5.86 -15.49
CA THR A 45 0.97 6.17 -14.25
C THR A 45 0.48 5.35 -13.06
N HIS A 46 -0.84 5.21 -12.89
CA HIS A 46 -1.43 4.40 -11.84
C HIS A 46 -1.10 2.91 -11.98
N ILE A 47 -1.11 2.37 -13.20
CA ILE A 47 -0.72 0.98 -13.46
C ILE A 47 0.76 0.77 -13.12
N VAL A 48 1.65 1.68 -13.54
CA VAL A 48 3.10 1.58 -13.26
C VAL A 48 3.36 1.58 -11.75
N TRP A 49 2.81 2.55 -11.03
CA TRP A 49 2.98 2.61 -9.57
C TRP A 49 2.27 1.46 -8.85
N GLY A 50 1.11 1.03 -9.32
CA GLY A 50 0.37 -0.11 -8.79
C GLY A 50 1.11 -1.44 -8.95
N VAL A 51 1.77 -1.67 -10.09
CA VAL A 51 2.60 -2.87 -10.31
C VAL A 51 3.83 -2.85 -9.41
N LEU A 52 4.50 -1.69 -9.26
CA LEU A 52 5.58 -1.54 -8.29
C LEU A 52 5.09 -1.80 -6.86
N PHE A 53 3.90 -1.31 -6.53
CA PHE A 53 3.25 -1.53 -5.24
C PHE A 53 2.80 -2.97 -5.02
N LEU A 54 2.70 -3.79 -6.06
CA LEU A 54 2.42 -5.22 -5.96
C LEU A 54 3.68 -6.05 -5.68
N ILE A 55 4.82 -5.64 -6.24
CA ILE A 55 6.10 -6.35 -6.15
C ILE A 55 6.85 -6.02 -4.86
N LEU A 56 6.97 -4.73 -4.51
CA LEU A 56 7.80 -4.28 -3.38
C LEU A 56 7.35 -4.76 -1.99
N PRO A 57 6.06 -4.98 -1.70
CA PRO A 57 5.61 -5.59 -0.44
C PRO A 57 6.21 -6.96 -0.17
N THR A 58 6.69 -7.70 -1.18
CA THR A 58 7.34 -9.00 -0.95
C THR A 58 8.51 -8.90 0.03
N GLY A 59 9.30 -7.82 -0.06
CA GLY A 59 10.37 -7.51 0.89
C GLY A 59 9.86 -7.21 2.29
N HIS A 60 8.76 -6.44 2.39
CA HIS A 60 8.09 -6.12 3.65
C HIS A 60 7.52 -7.39 4.32
N ILE A 61 6.77 -8.19 3.58
CA ILE A 61 6.19 -9.46 4.05
C ILE A 61 7.28 -10.42 4.50
N ARG A 62 8.40 -10.51 3.76
CA ARG A 62 9.54 -11.34 4.14
C ARG A 62 10.20 -10.85 5.43
N ALA A 63 10.35 -9.54 5.62
CA ALA A 63 10.87 -8.95 6.85
C ALA A 63 9.96 -9.22 8.06
N HIS A 64 8.64 -9.29 7.82
CA HIS A 64 7.62 -9.53 8.84
C HIS A 64 7.09 -10.97 8.86
N ARG A 65 7.78 -11.94 8.23
CA ARG A 65 7.30 -13.31 8.06
C ARG A 65 6.89 -14.00 9.37
N GLY A 66 7.60 -13.71 10.47
CA GLY A 66 7.27 -14.24 11.80
C GLY A 66 5.89 -13.77 12.29
N TRP A 67 5.49 -12.53 11.98
CA TRP A 67 4.17 -12.01 12.30
C TRP A 67 3.08 -12.77 11.53
N TYR A 68 3.25 -12.93 10.21
CA TYR A 68 2.32 -13.66 9.35
C TYR A 68 2.21 -15.14 9.72
N LYS A 69 3.32 -15.82 10.02
CA LYS A 69 3.31 -17.24 10.43
C LYS A 69 2.53 -17.48 11.72
N SER A 70 2.63 -16.57 12.68
CA SER A 70 1.92 -16.67 13.97
C SER A 70 0.47 -16.19 13.92
N LEU A 71 -0.02 -15.77 12.75
CA LEU A 71 -1.36 -15.19 12.61
C LEU A 71 -2.48 -16.20 12.92
N PRO A 72 -2.42 -17.47 12.47
CA PRO A 72 -3.44 -18.47 12.79
C PRO A 72 -3.58 -18.71 14.30
N GLU A 73 -2.46 -18.75 15.02
CA GLU A 73 -2.41 -19.04 16.45
C GLU A 73 -2.78 -17.84 17.33
N ARG A 74 -2.44 -16.62 16.89
CA ARG A 74 -2.55 -15.39 17.70
C ARG A 74 -3.47 -14.34 17.09
N PHE A 75 -4.39 -14.73 16.21
CA PHE A 75 -5.27 -13.81 15.48
C PHE A 75 -5.94 -12.79 16.41
N ARG A 76 -6.53 -13.26 17.52
CA ARG A 76 -7.25 -12.43 18.50
C ARG A 76 -6.35 -11.42 19.24
N GLN A 77 -5.03 -11.65 19.26
CA GLN A 77 -4.02 -10.78 19.89
C GLN A 77 -3.37 -9.82 18.88
N ARG A 78 -3.65 -9.94 17.58
CA ARG A 78 -3.07 -9.07 16.55
C ARG A 78 -3.90 -7.80 16.37
N SER A 79 -3.24 -6.76 15.86
CA SER A 79 -3.91 -5.52 15.48
C SER A 79 -4.91 -5.80 14.37
N LYS A 80 -6.21 -5.62 14.67
CA LYS A 80 -7.32 -5.75 13.71
C LYS A 80 -7.09 -4.91 12.46
N VAL A 81 -6.50 -3.72 12.64
CA VAL A 81 -6.14 -2.82 11.52
C VAL A 81 -5.13 -3.47 10.58
N THR A 82 -4.08 -4.11 11.10
CA THR A 82 -3.05 -4.74 10.25
C THR A 82 -3.60 -5.95 9.48
N VAL A 83 -4.47 -6.73 10.14
CA VAL A 83 -5.17 -7.86 9.50
C VAL A 83 -6.11 -7.35 8.40
N CYS A 84 -6.97 -6.39 8.72
CA CYS A 84 -7.90 -5.80 7.76
C CYS A 84 -7.16 -5.16 6.58
N LEU A 85 -6.10 -4.38 6.86
CA LEU A 85 -5.25 -3.79 5.84
C LEU A 85 -4.66 -4.86 4.89
N SER A 86 -4.21 -6.00 5.43
CA SER A 86 -3.68 -7.10 4.62
C SER A 86 -4.75 -7.74 3.75
N ALA A 87 -5.97 -7.92 4.27
CA ALA A 87 -7.09 -8.48 3.51
C ALA A 87 -7.55 -7.52 2.40
N VAL A 88 -7.73 -6.24 2.71
CA VAL A 88 -8.13 -5.22 1.74
C VAL A 88 -7.03 -5.02 0.69
N TYR A 89 -5.74 -5.07 1.07
CA TYR A 89 -4.63 -5.06 0.12
C TYR A 89 -4.75 -6.18 -0.93
N LEU A 90 -5.03 -7.41 -0.49
CA LEU A 90 -5.20 -8.54 -1.40
C LEU A 90 -6.41 -8.36 -2.33
N LEU A 91 -7.54 -7.87 -1.79
CA LEU A 91 -8.74 -7.57 -2.57
C LEU A 91 -8.47 -6.49 -3.64
N THR A 92 -7.87 -5.37 -3.24
CA THR A 92 -7.53 -4.27 -4.17
C THR A 92 -6.52 -4.71 -5.22
N SER A 93 -5.53 -5.53 -4.84
CA SER A 93 -4.52 -6.07 -5.76
C SER A 93 -5.13 -7.05 -6.77
N ALA A 94 -5.98 -7.96 -6.31
CA ALA A 94 -6.65 -8.94 -7.17
C ALA A 94 -7.58 -8.25 -8.18
N THR A 95 -8.42 -7.33 -7.70
CA THR A 95 -9.31 -6.55 -8.58
C THR A 95 -8.52 -5.69 -9.58
N GLY A 96 -7.43 -5.05 -9.15
CA GLY A 96 -6.55 -4.28 -10.02
C GLY A 96 -5.87 -5.13 -11.10
N LEU A 97 -5.39 -6.32 -10.74
CA LEU A 97 -4.79 -7.26 -11.69
C LEU A 97 -5.80 -7.74 -12.73
N ILE A 98 -7.03 -8.08 -12.30
CA ILE A 98 -8.10 -8.49 -13.22
C ILE A 98 -8.44 -7.34 -14.18
N LEU A 99 -8.50 -6.09 -13.71
CA LEU A 99 -8.75 -4.91 -14.54
C LEU A 99 -7.63 -4.62 -15.55
N ILE A 100 -6.38 -4.96 -15.21
CA ILE A 100 -5.24 -4.87 -16.14
C ILE A 100 -5.38 -5.93 -17.24
N LEU A 101 -5.72 -7.18 -16.86
CA LEU A 101 -5.83 -8.30 -17.80
C LEU A 101 -7.10 -8.23 -18.67
N HIS A 102 -8.19 -7.69 -18.13
CA HIS A 102 -9.49 -7.62 -18.79
C HIS A 102 -9.95 -6.16 -18.87
N ARG A 103 -9.40 -5.43 -19.85
CA ARG A 103 -9.59 -3.98 -20.00
C ARG A 103 -11.04 -3.56 -20.14
N GLU A 104 -11.90 -4.46 -20.64
CA GLU A 104 -13.33 -4.26 -20.83
C GLU A 104 -14.09 -4.09 -19.50
N ASN A 105 -13.53 -4.59 -18.40
CA ASN A 105 -14.17 -4.56 -17.08
C ASN A 105 -14.01 -3.22 -16.33
N ALA A 106 -13.28 -2.24 -16.88
CA ALA A 106 -12.99 -0.98 -16.20
C ALA A 106 -14.25 -0.13 -15.92
N GLY A 107 -15.32 -0.29 -16.70
CA GLY A 107 -16.62 0.38 -16.48
C GLY A 107 -17.64 -0.46 -15.70
N THR A 108 -17.25 -1.63 -15.20
CA THR A 108 -18.17 -2.59 -14.56
C THR A 108 -18.16 -2.45 -13.03
N HIS A 109 -19.03 -3.22 -12.36
CA HIS A 109 -19.03 -3.38 -10.90
C HIS A 109 -17.64 -3.67 -10.32
N LEU A 110 -16.74 -4.32 -11.09
CA LEU A 110 -15.37 -4.60 -10.66
C LEU A 110 -14.52 -3.32 -10.52
N GLY A 111 -14.68 -2.35 -11.41
CA GLY A 111 -14.01 -1.04 -11.32
C GLY A 111 -14.46 -0.26 -10.09
N ILE A 112 -15.76 -0.30 -9.77
CA ILE A 112 -16.33 0.31 -8.56
C ILE A 112 -15.80 -0.38 -7.30
N LEU A 113 -15.75 -1.72 -7.29
CA LEU A 113 -15.20 -2.48 -6.18
C LEU A 113 -13.72 -2.14 -5.94
N HIS A 114 -12.92 -2.07 -7.00
CA HIS A 114 -11.51 -1.68 -6.93
C HIS A 114 -11.34 -0.28 -6.31
N TYR A 115 -12.16 0.68 -6.74
CA TYR A 115 -12.17 2.03 -6.20
C TYR A 115 -12.50 2.08 -4.71
N GLN A 116 -13.61 1.45 -4.31
CA GLN A 116 -14.06 1.42 -2.91
C GLN A 116 -13.06 0.72 -2.01
N ALA A 117 -12.53 -0.43 -2.45
CA ALA A 117 -11.48 -1.16 -1.74
C ALA A 117 -10.18 -0.34 -1.67
N GLY A 118 -9.84 0.42 -2.72
CA GLY A 118 -8.70 1.33 -2.76
C GLY A 118 -8.80 2.47 -1.75
N ILE A 119 -9.98 3.09 -1.60
CA ILE A 119 -10.22 4.12 -0.57
C ILE A 119 -10.10 3.51 0.83
N LEU A 120 -10.76 2.39 1.08
CA LEU A 120 -10.70 1.70 2.37
C LEU A 120 -9.26 1.33 2.72
N PHE A 121 -8.51 0.81 1.74
CA PHE A 121 -7.10 0.51 1.87
C PHE A 121 -6.29 1.76 2.25
N GLY A 122 -6.50 2.88 1.55
CA GLY A 122 -5.82 4.15 1.84
C GLY A 122 -6.04 4.63 3.27
N ILE A 123 -7.28 4.60 3.76
CA ILE A 123 -7.62 4.98 5.14
C ILE A 123 -6.92 4.05 6.15
N LEU A 124 -6.99 2.74 5.94
CA LEU A 124 -6.34 1.76 6.82
C LEU A 124 -4.81 1.88 6.77
N ALA A 125 -4.23 2.20 5.61
CA ALA A 125 -2.80 2.38 5.44
C ALA A 125 -2.30 3.60 6.20
N ILE A 126 -3.03 4.72 6.14
CA ILE A 126 -2.73 5.92 6.94
C ILE A 126 -2.84 5.61 8.43
N TRP A 127 -3.91 4.96 8.87
CA TRP A 127 -4.07 4.55 10.27
C TRP A 127 -2.91 3.67 10.73
N HIS A 128 -2.54 2.68 9.92
CA HIS A 128 -1.42 1.79 10.21
C HIS A 128 -0.10 2.57 10.32
N LEU A 129 0.17 3.46 9.38
CA LEU A 129 1.39 4.27 9.36
C LEU A 129 1.48 5.18 10.59
N CYS A 130 0.39 5.86 10.96
CA CYS A 130 0.31 6.67 12.18
C CYS A 130 0.61 5.83 13.43
N GLY A 131 0.04 4.62 13.53
CA GLY A 131 0.32 3.68 14.62
C GLY A 131 1.76 3.17 14.66
N ARG A 132 2.45 3.12 13.50
CA ARG A 132 3.85 2.69 13.39
C ARG A 132 4.86 3.84 13.45
N MET A 133 4.42 5.09 13.34
CA MET A 133 5.30 6.26 13.31
C MET A 133 6.21 6.37 14.54
N LYS A 134 5.68 6.06 15.73
CA LYS A 134 6.47 6.04 16.99
C LYS A 134 7.66 5.05 16.91
N ILE A 135 7.45 3.89 16.29
CA ILE A 135 8.47 2.86 16.10
C ILE A 135 9.49 3.32 15.05
N LEU A 136 9.02 3.89 13.93
CA LEU A 136 9.87 4.42 12.85
C LEU A 136 10.79 5.55 13.35
N LEU A 137 10.26 6.50 14.12
CA LEU A 137 11.05 7.59 14.72
C LEU A 137 12.09 7.06 15.71
N THR A 138 11.75 6.03 16.48
CA THR A 138 12.69 5.37 17.40
C THR A 138 13.81 4.65 16.63
N MET A 139 13.47 3.96 15.53
CA MET A 139 14.45 3.32 14.67
C MET A 139 15.39 4.34 14.02
N ARG A 140 14.85 5.46 13.50
CA ARG A 140 15.64 6.55 12.92
C ARG A 140 16.69 7.09 13.90
N LYS A 141 16.28 7.45 15.12
CA LYS A 141 17.20 7.95 16.17
C LYS A 141 18.33 6.96 16.46
N ASN A 142 18.02 5.66 16.48
CA ASN A 142 19.01 4.62 16.72
C ASN A 142 19.99 4.42 15.55
N ILE A 143 19.56 4.71 14.33
CA ILE A 143 20.40 4.68 13.13
C ILE A 143 21.38 5.86 13.14
N GLU A 144 20.88 7.07 13.40
CA GLU A 144 21.69 8.29 13.48
C GLU A 144 22.77 8.17 14.57
N LYS A 145 22.41 7.69 15.77
CA LYS A 145 23.37 7.45 16.87
C LYS A 145 24.47 6.44 16.54
N ARG A 146 24.21 5.46 15.66
CA ARG A 146 25.23 4.48 15.24
C ARG A 146 26.15 5.04 14.17
N SER A 147 25.63 5.90 13.30
CA SER A 147 26.42 6.59 12.28
C SER A 147 27.38 7.63 12.87
N GLN A 148 27.10 8.14 14.07
CA GLN A 148 27.98 9.08 14.78
C GLN A 148 29.05 8.38 15.64
N LYS A 149 28.99 7.05 15.79
CA LYS A 149 29.87 6.27 16.68
C LYS A 149 30.86 5.35 15.94
N GLY A 150 30.76 5.25 14.63
CA GLY A 150 31.67 4.48 13.77
C GLY A 150 32.32 5.43 12.77
#